data_AF-A0A382T4R7-F1
#
_entry.id   AF-A0A382T4R7-F1
#
_cell.length_a   1.000
_cell.length_b   1.000
_cell.length_c   1.000
_cell.angle_alpha   90.00
_cell.angle_beta   90.00
_cell.angle_gamma   90.00
#
_symmetry.space_group_name_H-M   'P 1'
#
loop_
_entity.id
_entity.type
_entity.pdbx_description
1 polymer ?
#
loop_
_entity_poly.entity_id
_entity_poly.type
_entity_poly.pdbx_seq_one_letter_code
_entity_poly.pdbx_strand_id
1 'polypeptide(L)'
;MWNQKRENRHCLFIMIKRVLHTLFPDKNLSKFPTTSLNKKLSLLDVGARGGISYPWNTEKSGNLNVILVEPDVQEAELLRKHHQGDILPYALWSEETELVLNINNSPGTSSVFQPNMPFLCQFDDSQRFEAKNKI
;
A
#
# COMPACT_ATOMS: atom_id res chain seq x y z
N MET A 1 46.37 28.38 -17.37
CA MET A 1 45.71 28.64 -16.05
C MET A 1 44.19 28.51 -16.05
N TRP A 2 43.49 28.58 -17.20
CA TRP A 2 42.01 28.49 -17.27
C TRP A 2 41.43 27.05 -17.26
N ASN A 3 42.22 26.03 -17.60
CA ASN A 3 41.74 24.63 -17.62
C ASN A 3 41.71 23.97 -16.24
N GLN A 4 42.71 24.19 -15.39
CA GLN A 4 42.75 23.64 -14.01
C GLN A 4 41.55 24.08 -13.15
N LYS A 5 41.09 25.33 -13.32
CA LYS A 5 39.97 25.92 -12.55
C LYS A 5 38.59 25.39 -12.98
N ARG A 6 38.48 24.79 -14.17
CA ARG A 6 37.25 24.10 -14.63
C ARG A 6 37.20 22.67 -14.11
N GLU A 7 38.33 21.98 -14.14
CA GLU A 7 38.47 20.60 -13.68
C GLU A 7 38.20 20.47 -12.17
N ASN A 8 38.76 21.39 -11.37
CA ASN A 8 38.53 21.42 -9.92
C ASN A 8 37.06 21.74 -9.55
N ARG A 9 36.37 22.56 -10.35
CA ARG A 9 34.93 22.83 -10.16
C ARG A 9 34.06 21.64 -10.55
N HIS A 10 34.50 20.85 -11.53
CA HIS A 10 33.81 19.64 -11.95
C HIS A 10 33.94 18.52 -10.91
N CYS A 11 35.14 18.30 -10.37
CA CYS A 11 35.36 17.32 -9.29
C CYS A 11 34.58 17.67 -8.02
N LEU A 12 34.55 18.95 -7.62
CA LEU A 12 33.80 19.38 -6.44
C LEU A 12 32.28 19.14 -6.61
N PHE A 13 31.75 19.39 -7.79
CA PHE A 13 30.33 19.17 -8.09
C PHE A 13 29.95 17.68 -8.06
N ILE A 14 30.82 16.79 -8.57
CA ILE A 14 30.63 15.33 -8.51
C ILE A 14 30.64 14.84 -7.06
N MET A 15 31.53 15.38 -6.22
CA MET A 15 31.65 14.98 -4.83
C MET A 15 30.44 15.41 -4.00
N ILE A 16 29.92 16.62 -4.22
CA ILE A 16 28.69 17.12 -3.58
C ILE A 16 27.48 16.28 -3.99
N LYS A 17 27.34 15.95 -5.28
CA LYS A 17 26.25 15.06 -5.75
C LYS A 17 26.31 13.68 -5.10
N ARG A 18 27.51 13.10 -4.96
CA ARG A 18 27.68 11.80 -4.29
C ARG A 18 27.23 11.86 -2.85
N VAL A 19 27.69 12.85 -2.08
CA VAL A 19 27.31 13.02 -0.66
C VAL A 19 25.80 13.23 -0.51
N LEU A 20 25.19 14.03 -1.38
CA LEU A 20 23.73 14.25 -1.37
C LEU A 20 22.95 12.95 -1.65
N HIS A 21 23.38 12.13 -2.61
CA HIS A 21 22.73 10.85 -2.92
C HIS A 21 22.91 9.80 -1.81
N THR A 22 24.01 9.84 -1.03
CA THR A 22 24.18 8.95 0.11
C THR A 22 23.29 9.34 1.30
N LEU A 23 23.10 10.65 1.50
CA LEU A 23 22.30 11.18 2.61
C LEU A 23 20.79 11.20 2.30
N PHE A 24 20.44 11.28 1.02
CA PHE A 24 19.06 11.23 0.53
C PHE A 24 18.96 10.13 -0.53
N PRO A 25 18.95 8.84 -0.14
CA PRO A 25 18.75 7.77 -1.10
C PRO A 25 17.39 7.97 -1.78
N ASP A 26 17.40 7.98 -3.11
CA ASP A 26 16.17 8.03 -3.91
C ASP A 26 15.27 6.86 -3.50
N LYS A 27 14.23 7.13 -2.72
CA LYS A 27 13.17 6.16 -2.35
C LYS A 27 12.24 5.88 -3.52
N ASN A 28 12.81 5.79 -4.71
CA ASN A 28 12.10 5.78 -5.98
C ASN A 28 12.19 4.37 -6.56
N LEU A 29 11.05 3.69 -6.64
CA LEU A 29 10.91 2.37 -7.26
C LEU A 29 11.27 2.35 -8.75
N SER A 30 11.60 3.49 -9.37
CA SER A 30 11.97 3.61 -10.79
C SER A 30 13.08 2.70 -11.31
N LYS A 31 13.87 2.04 -10.45
CA LYS A 31 14.87 1.05 -10.85
C LYS A 31 14.30 -0.36 -10.88
N PHE A 32 13.26 -0.59 -11.67
CA PHE A 32 12.92 -1.94 -12.10
C PHE A 32 13.95 -2.38 -13.16
N PRO A 33 14.61 -3.54 -13.01
CA PRO A 33 15.50 -4.06 -14.03
C PRO A 33 14.71 -4.22 -15.33
N THR A 34 15.18 -3.57 -16.41
CA THR A 34 14.65 -3.74 -17.77
C THR A 34 15.02 -5.14 -18.26
N THR A 35 14.25 -6.14 -17.83
CA THR A 35 14.28 -7.47 -18.42
C THR A 35 13.49 -7.46 -19.73
N SER A 36 13.83 -8.34 -20.68
CA SER A 36 13.07 -8.53 -21.92
C SER A 36 11.65 -9.08 -21.71
N LEU A 37 11.29 -9.38 -20.45
CA LEU A 37 9.95 -9.74 -20.03
C LEU A 37 9.16 -8.45 -19.74
N ASN A 38 8.21 -8.13 -20.62
CA ASN A 38 7.18 -7.13 -20.37
C ASN A 38 6.16 -7.69 -19.35
N LYS A 39 6.63 -8.08 -18.15
CA LYS A 39 5.78 -8.63 -17.09
C LYS A 39 5.39 -7.53 -16.12
N LYS A 40 4.10 -7.24 -16.06
CA LYS A 40 3.50 -6.46 -14.97
C LYS A 40 3.66 -7.22 -13.66
N LEU A 41 3.97 -6.51 -12.58
CA LEU A 41 3.92 -7.06 -11.24
C LEU A 41 2.46 -7.15 -10.81
N SER A 42 2.02 -8.31 -10.31
CA SER A 42 0.67 -8.43 -9.74
C SER A 42 0.70 -8.13 -8.25
N LEU A 43 -0.17 -7.22 -7.81
CA LEU A 43 -0.39 -6.86 -6.41
C LEU A 43 -1.77 -7.35 -5.99
N LEU A 44 -1.81 -8.27 -5.03
CA LEU A 44 -3.02 -8.71 -4.35
C LEU A 44 -3.04 -8.05 -2.96
N ASP A 45 -3.98 -7.15 -2.72
CA ASP A 45 -4.16 -6.47 -1.44
C ASP A 45 -5.39 -7.03 -0.72
N VAL A 46 -5.21 -7.55 0.49
CA VAL A 46 -6.27 -8.20 1.27
C VAL A 46 -6.66 -7.33 2.46
N GLY A 47 -7.94 -6.95 2.52
CA GLY A 47 -8.40 -5.89 3.42
C GLY A 47 -8.11 -4.52 2.81
N ALA A 48 -8.48 -4.36 1.54
CA ALA A 48 -8.08 -3.24 0.68
C ALA A 48 -8.83 -1.92 0.95
N ARG A 49 -9.55 -1.78 2.06
CA ARG A 49 -10.21 -0.53 2.46
C ARG A 49 -9.29 0.67 2.31
N GLY A 50 -9.78 1.72 1.65
CA GLY A 50 -9.03 2.93 1.37
C GLY A 50 -8.06 2.83 0.19
N GLY A 51 -7.90 1.63 -0.38
CA GLY A 51 -7.08 1.40 -1.56
C GLY A 51 -5.62 1.07 -1.29
N ILE A 52 -4.87 0.88 -2.37
CA ILE A 52 -3.43 0.62 -2.28
C ILE A 52 -2.72 1.81 -1.64
N SER A 53 -1.81 1.51 -0.73
CA SER A 53 -1.02 2.52 -0.02
C SER A 53 0.42 2.61 -0.56
N TYR A 54 1.23 3.49 0.02
CA TYR A 54 2.65 3.59 -0.31
C TYR A 54 3.36 2.26 -0.03
N PRO A 55 4.23 1.77 -0.95
CA PRO A 55 4.74 2.47 -2.13
C PRO A 55 3.95 2.22 -3.42
N TRP A 56 2.96 1.34 -3.40
CA TRP A 56 2.26 0.87 -4.58
C TRP A 56 1.43 1.94 -5.27
N ASN A 57 0.87 2.87 -4.49
CA ASN A 57 0.14 4.02 -5.02
C ASN A 57 1.02 5.05 -5.77
N THR A 58 2.34 4.93 -5.70
CA THR A 58 3.28 5.80 -6.44
C THR A 58 3.81 5.18 -7.72
N GLU A 59 3.55 3.89 -7.96
CA GLU A 59 4.02 3.19 -9.15
C GLU A 59 3.25 3.68 -10.38
N LYS A 60 3.91 3.70 -11.55
CA LYS A 60 3.22 4.08 -12.79
C LYS A 60 2.17 3.01 -13.10
N SER A 61 0.93 3.44 -13.32
CA SER A 61 -0.26 2.60 -13.54
C SER A 61 -0.12 1.51 -14.61
N GLY A 62 0.89 1.60 -15.49
CA GLY A 62 1.19 0.57 -16.50
C GLY A 62 1.96 -0.65 -16.00
N ASN A 63 2.61 -0.59 -14.83
CA ASN A 63 3.53 -1.63 -14.34
C ASN A 63 2.88 -2.61 -13.35
N LEU A 64 1.71 -2.26 -12.81
CA LEU A 64 0.98 -3.07 -11.85
C LEU A 64 -0.28 -3.68 -12.45
N ASN A 65 -0.54 -4.93 -12.09
CA ASN A 65 -1.85 -5.56 -12.16
C ASN A 65 -2.39 -5.62 -10.73
N VAL A 66 -3.40 -4.81 -10.40
CA VAL A 66 -3.87 -4.65 -9.01
C VAL A 66 -5.17 -5.41 -8.81
N ILE A 67 -5.22 -6.27 -7.81
CA ILE A 67 -6.39 -7.01 -7.36
C ILE A 67 -6.64 -6.66 -5.89
N LEU A 68 -7.82 -6.14 -5.58
CA LEU A 68 -8.22 -5.67 -4.26
C LEU A 68 -9.30 -6.58 -3.69
N VAL A 69 -9.06 -7.16 -2.51
CA VAL A 69 -10.01 -8.00 -1.78
C VAL A 69 -10.60 -7.19 -0.63
N GLU A 70 -11.90 -6.90 -0.72
CA GLU A 70 -12.61 -6.10 0.29
C GLU A 70 -14.04 -6.64 0.50
N PRO A 71 -14.33 -7.25 1.67
CA PRO A 71 -15.65 -7.81 1.96
C PRO A 71 -16.73 -6.78 2.30
N ASP A 72 -16.40 -5.56 2.73
CA ASP A 72 -17.43 -4.53 2.92
C ASP A 72 -17.94 -4.04 1.57
N VAL A 73 -19.19 -4.38 1.25
CA VAL A 73 -19.87 -4.03 0.00
C VAL A 73 -19.83 -2.52 -0.27
N GLN A 74 -19.95 -1.68 0.76
CA GLN A 74 -19.91 -0.22 0.58
C GLN A 74 -18.51 0.23 0.16
N GLU A 75 -17.48 -0.31 0.80
CA GLU A 75 -16.10 0.01 0.49
C GLU A 75 -15.69 -0.55 -0.88
N ALA A 76 -16.05 -1.79 -1.19
CA ALA A 76 -15.80 -2.41 -2.49
C ALA A 76 -16.41 -1.58 -3.64
N GLU A 77 -17.58 -0.98 -3.41
CA GLU A 77 -18.21 -0.08 -4.38
C GLU A 77 -17.49 1.27 -4.52
N LEU A 78 -16.95 1.82 -3.43
CA LEU A 78 -16.08 3.00 -3.49
C LEU A 78 -14.80 2.71 -4.29
N LEU A 79 -14.14 1.58 -4.02
CA LEU A 79 -12.93 1.15 -4.73
C LEU A 79 -13.18 1.00 -6.24
N ARG A 80 -14.33 0.44 -6.63
CA ARG A 80 -14.75 0.37 -8.04
C ARG A 80 -14.85 1.75 -8.70
N LYS A 81 -15.50 2.72 -8.03
CA LYS A 81 -15.65 4.09 -8.55
C LYS A 81 -14.33 4.83 -8.72
N HIS A 82 -13.34 4.50 -7.89
CA HIS A 82 -12.00 5.09 -7.97
C HIS A 82 -11.06 4.34 -8.93
N HIS A 83 -11.54 3.30 -9.63
CA HIS A 83 -10.80 2.54 -10.65
C HIS A 83 -9.40 2.08 -10.21
N GLN A 84 -9.28 1.59 -8.97
CA GLN A 84 -7.98 1.25 -8.38
C GLN A 84 -7.44 -0.15 -8.75
N GLY A 85 -8.23 -0.97 -9.46
CA GLY A 85 -7.86 -2.32 -9.86
C GLY A 85 -9.09 -3.22 -10.06
N ASP A 86 -8.84 -4.52 -10.21
CA ASP A 86 -9.88 -5.54 -10.17
C ASP A 86 -10.34 -5.73 -8.72
N ILE A 87 -11.65 -5.67 -8.47
CA ILE A 87 -12.21 -5.73 -7.11
C ILE A 87 -12.87 -7.10 -6.89
N LEU A 88 -12.44 -7.80 -5.84
CA LEU A 88 -13.05 -9.02 -5.32
C LEU A 88 -13.85 -8.65 -4.06
N PRO A 89 -15.19 -8.52 -4.15
CA PRO A 89 -16.03 -8.03 -3.05
C PRO A 89 -16.36 -9.11 -2.02
N TYR A 90 -15.37 -9.90 -1.61
CA TYR A 90 -15.51 -11.04 -0.70
C TYR A 90 -14.29 -11.11 0.23
N ALA A 91 -14.39 -11.83 1.35
CA ALA A 91 -13.23 -12.13 2.17
C ALA A 91 -12.42 -13.28 1.56
N LEU A 92 -11.10 -13.28 1.75
CA LEU A 92 -10.26 -14.43 1.43
C LEU A 92 -10.27 -15.41 2.61
N TRP A 93 -10.67 -16.66 2.35
CA TRP A 93 -10.79 -17.69 3.37
C TRP A 93 -10.26 -19.04 2.86
N SER A 94 -10.09 -20.02 3.76
CA SER A 94 -9.54 -21.34 3.41
C SER A 94 -10.50 -22.22 2.61
N GLU A 95 -11.79 -21.90 2.66
CA GLU A 95 -12.86 -22.62 2.00
C GLU A 95 -13.96 -21.67 1.57
N GLU A 96 -14.79 -22.10 0.62
CA GLU A 96 -15.98 -21.37 0.21
C GLU A 96 -17.07 -21.53 1.26
N THR A 97 -17.36 -20.44 1.98
CA THR A 97 -18.38 -20.40 3.02
C THR A 97 -18.88 -18.97 3.22
N GLU A 98 -20.07 -18.84 3.79
CA GLU A 98 -20.57 -17.57 4.30
C GLU A 98 -19.97 -17.30 5.68
N LEU A 99 -19.51 -16.07 5.90
CA LEU A 99 -18.94 -15.59 7.15
C LEU A 99 -19.64 -14.29 7.53
N VAL A 100 -19.75 -14.04 8.83
CA VAL A 100 -20.23 -12.75 9.35
C VAL A 100 -19.04 -11.86 9.61
N LEU A 101 -19.02 -10.68 8.98
CA LEU A 101 -18.01 -9.66 9.22
C LEU A 101 -18.48 -8.73 10.36
N ASN A 102 -17.66 -8.60 11.40
CA ASN A 102 -17.90 -7.66 12.49
C ASN A 102 -17.32 -6.30 12.09
N ILE A 103 -18.20 -5.35 11.81
CA ILE A 103 -17.82 -3.98 11.49
C ILE A 103 -17.56 -3.24 12.80
N ASN A 104 -16.32 -2.80 12.98
CA ASN A 104 -15.90 -2.07 14.17
C ASN A 104 -16.09 -0.56 14.00
N ASN A 105 -15.99 0.19 15.11
CA ASN A 105 -16.05 1.65 15.13
C ASN A 105 -15.09 2.30 14.13
N SER A 106 -13.87 1.78 14.03
CA SER A 106 -12.98 2.03 12.90
C SER A 106 -13.11 0.88 11.90
N PRO A 107 -13.74 1.10 10.73
CA PRO A 107 -14.07 0.03 9.78
C PRO A 107 -12.85 -0.73 9.25
N GLY A 108 -11.66 -0.11 9.23
CA GLY A 108 -10.41 -0.77 8.83
C GLY A 108 -9.87 -1.78 9.84
N THR A 109 -10.49 -1.88 11.02
CA THR A 109 -10.14 -2.89 12.05
C THR A 109 -11.14 -4.05 12.12
N SER A 110 -12.09 -4.08 11.18
CA SER A 110 -13.15 -5.09 11.11
C SER A 110 -12.58 -6.48 10.84
N SER A 111 -13.25 -7.51 11.34
CA SER A 111 -12.80 -8.90 11.19
C SER A 111 -13.96 -9.89 11.28
N VAL A 112 -13.76 -11.07 10.71
CA VAL A 112 -14.64 -12.23 10.93
C VAL A 112 -14.64 -12.63 12.41
N PHE A 113 -13.52 -12.42 13.11
CA PHE A 113 -13.44 -12.66 14.55
C PHE A 113 -14.00 -11.49 15.36
N GLN A 114 -14.59 -11.81 16.52
CA GLN A 114 -14.99 -10.78 17.49
C GLN A 114 -13.74 -10.09 18.07
N PRO A 115 -13.81 -8.78 18.35
CA PRO A 115 -12.72 -8.07 19.01
C PRO A 115 -12.52 -8.59 20.44
N ASN A 116 -11.28 -8.91 20.82
CA ASN A 116 -10.93 -9.25 22.19
C ASN A 116 -10.81 -7.96 23.04
N MET A 117 -11.94 -7.31 23.31
CA MET A 117 -11.97 -6.04 24.04
C MET A 117 -11.26 -6.07 25.41
N PRO A 118 -11.37 -7.13 26.23
CA PRO A 118 -10.61 -7.21 27.49
C PRO A 118 -9.09 -7.07 27.31
N PHE A 119 -8.54 -7.59 26.21
CA PHE A 119 -7.13 -7.41 25.86
C PHE A 119 -6.87 -6.03 25.26
N LEU A 120 -7.72 -5.60 24.32
CA LEU A 120 -7.52 -4.35 23.57
C LEU A 120 -7.65 -3.10 24.44
N CYS A 121 -8.46 -3.12 25.50
CA CYS A 121 -8.59 -2.01 26.46
C CYS A 121 -7.30 -1.68 27.22
N GLN A 122 -6.23 -2.46 27.06
CA GLN A 122 -4.90 -2.17 27.60
C GLN A 122 -4.11 -1.15 26.76
N PHE A 123 -4.59 -0.83 25.55
CA PHE A 123 -3.95 0.09 24.61
C PHE A 123 -4.82 1.35 24.41
N ASP A 124 -4.16 2.43 23.99
CA ASP A 124 -4.84 3.67 23.61
C ASP A 124 -5.77 3.46 22.42
N ASP A 125 -6.84 4.27 22.36
CA ASP A 125 -7.85 4.25 21.29
C ASP A 125 -8.45 2.85 21.05
N SER A 126 -8.61 2.07 22.12
CA SER A 126 -9.18 0.71 22.05
C SER A 126 -10.63 0.69 21.55
N GLN A 127 -11.34 1.80 21.72
CA GLN A 127 -12.72 1.99 21.28
C GLN A 127 -12.87 1.82 19.77
N ARG A 128 -11.79 2.02 18.99
CA ARG A 128 -11.79 1.81 17.53
C ARG A 128 -12.11 0.36 17.13
N PHE A 129 -11.87 -0.60 18.01
CA PHE A 129 -12.11 -2.02 17.78
C PHE A 129 -13.48 -2.50 18.26
N GLU A 130 -14.28 -1.65 18.93
CA GLU A 130 -15.62 -2.07 19.37
C GLU A 130 -16.52 -2.34 18.17
N ALA A 131 -17.21 -3.49 18.19
CA ALA A 131 -18.13 -3.89 17.13
C ALA A 131 -19.38 -3.00 17.13
N LYS A 132 -19.65 -2.37 16.00
CA LYS A 132 -20.80 -1.47 15.78
C LYS A 132 -21.96 -2.19 15.10
N ASN A 133 -21.68 -3.03 14.11
CA ASN A 133 -22.67 -3.80 13.37
C ASN A 133 -22.04 -5.05 12.77
N LYS A 134 -22.89 -5.90 12.18
CA LYS A 134 -22.48 -7.13 11.51
C LYS A 134 -23.03 -7.11 10.09
N ILE A 135 -22.23 -7.55 9.13
CA ILE A 135 -22.63 -7.73 7.73
C ILE A 135 -22.27 -9.12 7.25
#